data_AF-A0A7R8Z845-F1
#
_entry.id   AF-A0A7R8Z845-F1
#
_cell.length_a   1.000
_cell.length_b   1.000
_cell.length_c   1.000
_cell.angle_alpha   90.00
_cell.angle_beta   90.00
_cell.angle_gamma   90.00
#
_symmetry.space_group_name_H-M   'P 1'
#
loop_
_entity.id
_entity.type
_entity.pdbx_description
1 polymer ?
#
loop_
_entity_poly.entity_id
_entity_poly.type
_entity_poly.pdbx_seq_one_letter_code
_entity_poly.pdbx_strand_id
1 'polypeptide(L)'
;MAEHGADSEDERRKEMGIWDLEVEHRTDTCGGVETVQILANLVAPPTRAGPNYELVPEQGYYKFHTLGHTWEEARKACAQEGAHLAIINNEAEAKLVQQMFNQNPKKQNVSHSDFAMIGFHDRFVEGQYITIFGYSLESTGFTRWSHPGQPDNGNLGTDPDSDCGGIHINGGLNDVPCHWRLAFICEQEMW
;
A
#
# COMPACT_ATOMS: atom_id res chain seq x y z
N MET A 1 44.50 -4.27 7.51
CA MET A 1 43.59 -3.21 8.02
C MET A 1 42.51 -3.06 6.98
N ALA A 2 41.35 -3.64 7.22
CA ALA A 2 40.21 -3.61 6.30
C ALA A 2 39.28 -2.45 6.71
N GLU A 3 38.87 -1.66 5.73
CA GLU A 3 37.93 -0.56 5.85
C GLU A 3 36.51 -1.11 6.10
N HIS A 4 35.94 -0.83 7.28
CA HIS A 4 34.54 -1.11 7.63
C HIS A 4 33.89 0.18 8.11
N GLY A 5 33.45 1.03 7.17
CA GLY A 5 32.82 2.32 7.51
C GLY A 5 31.69 2.77 6.59
N ALA A 6 31.67 2.36 5.32
CA ALA A 6 30.70 2.88 4.35
C ALA A 6 29.30 2.22 4.43
N ASP A 7 29.22 0.95 4.85
CA ASP A 7 27.97 0.17 4.86
C ASP A 7 26.95 0.69 5.88
N SER A 8 27.44 1.19 7.03
CA SER A 8 26.58 1.62 8.14
C SER A 8 25.91 2.99 7.95
N GLU A 9 26.49 3.86 7.13
CA GLU A 9 25.92 5.19 6.88
C GLU A 9 24.82 5.13 5.81
N ASP A 10 24.99 4.28 4.79
CA ASP A 10 24.00 4.08 3.74
C ASP A 10 22.77 3.29 4.25
N GLU A 11 22.98 2.35 5.18
CA GLU A 11 21.89 1.71 5.94
C GLU A 11 21.14 2.70 6.85
N ARG A 12 21.85 3.57 7.57
CA ARG A 12 21.20 4.65 8.36
C ARG A 12 20.42 5.61 7.48
N ARG A 13 20.92 5.91 6.28
CA ARG A 13 20.25 6.79 5.32
C ARG A 13 18.99 6.15 4.72
N LYS A 14 18.93 4.81 4.65
CA LYS A 14 17.72 4.03 4.33
C LYS A 14 16.72 3.95 5.49
N GLU A 15 17.17 4.04 6.74
CA GLU A 15 16.30 4.07 7.92
C GLU A 15 15.72 5.45 8.23
N MET A 16 16.42 6.52 7.84
CA MET A 16 15.92 7.88 7.93
C MET A 16 14.94 8.12 6.78
N GLY A 17 13.69 7.67 6.95
CA GLY A 17 12.60 8.06 6.05
C GLY A 17 12.53 9.58 5.91
N ILE A 18 12.00 10.05 4.78
CA ILE A 18 11.93 11.47 4.45
C ILE A 18 11.05 12.15 5.51
N TRP A 19 11.59 13.16 6.20
CA TRP A 19 10.82 13.96 7.16
C TRP A 19 10.06 15.03 6.39
N ASP A 20 8.77 15.16 6.68
CA ASP A 20 8.01 16.29 6.15
C ASP A 20 8.33 17.53 6.98
N LEU A 21 8.81 18.56 6.29
CA LEU A 21 9.15 19.86 6.86
C LEU A 21 8.22 20.92 6.25
N GLU A 22 7.32 21.43 7.07
CA GLU A 22 6.52 22.60 6.74
C GLU A 22 7.12 23.82 7.45
N VAL A 23 7.47 24.85 6.68
CA VAL A 23 8.03 26.09 7.21
C VAL A 23 7.08 27.24 6.93
N GLU A 24 6.55 27.82 8.00
CA GLU A 24 5.83 29.08 7.97
C GLU A 24 6.75 30.20 8.49
N HIS A 25 6.71 31.36 7.85
CA HIS A 25 7.43 32.53 8.32
C HIS A 25 6.50 33.73 8.41
N ARG A 26 6.70 34.53 9.45
CA ARG A 26 5.98 35.78 9.65
C ARG A 26 6.95 36.87 10.10
N THR A 27 6.78 38.05 9.52
CA THR A 27 7.50 39.25 9.95
C THR A 27 6.57 40.11 10.79
N ASP A 28 7.00 40.42 12.00
CA ASP A 28 6.28 41.30 12.92
C ASP A 28 7.16 42.49 13.30
N THR A 29 6.61 43.70 13.23
CA THR A 29 7.31 44.92 13.63
C THR A 29 6.78 45.38 14.98
N CYS A 30 7.64 45.43 16.01
CA CYS A 30 7.28 45.94 17.33
C CYS A 30 8.31 46.97 17.80
N GLY A 31 7.86 48.19 18.13
CA GLY A 31 8.76 49.26 18.60
C GLY A 31 9.83 49.70 17.60
N GLY A 32 9.58 49.55 16.29
CA GLY A 32 10.53 49.89 15.23
C GLY A 32 11.61 48.82 14.96
N VAL A 33 11.53 47.67 15.63
CA VAL A 33 12.36 46.50 15.36
C VAL A 33 11.55 45.50 14.54
N GLU A 34 12.09 45.06 13.40
CA GLU A 34 11.54 43.94 12.63
C GLU A 34 12.00 42.61 13.24
N THR A 35 11.05 41.75 13.55
CA THR A 35 11.29 40.38 14.05
C THR A 35 10.77 39.41 13.01
N VAL A 36 11.59 38.41 12.65
CA VAL A 36 11.15 37.29 11.82
C VAL A 36 10.89 36.10 12.74
N GLN A 37 9.65 35.62 12.75
CA GLN A 37 9.26 34.38 13.39
C GLN A 37 9.25 33.28 12.33
N ILE A 38 9.91 32.16 12.62
CA ILE A 38 9.93 30.96 11.79
C ILE A 38 9.28 29.86 12.62
N LEU A 39 8.19 29.30 12.12
CA LEU A 39 7.55 28.11 12.65
C LEU A 39 7.89 26.94 11.72
N ALA A 40 8.55 25.92 12.26
CA ALA A 40 8.90 24.72 11.52
C ALA A 40 8.20 23.51 12.13
N ASN A 41 7.30 22.88 11.38
CA ASN A 41 6.67 21.61 11.74
C ASN A 41 7.46 20.48 11.10
N LEU A 42 7.94 19.55 11.92
CA LEU A 42 8.69 18.36 11.51
C LEU A 42 7.85 17.13 11.80
N VAL A 43 7.43 16.41 10.77
CA VAL A 43 6.73 15.14 10.91
C VAL A 43 7.70 14.02 10.59
N ALA A 44 7.97 13.18 11.59
CA ALA A 44 8.76 11.98 11.39
C ALA A 44 7.90 10.92 10.70
N PRO A 45 8.46 10.13 9.76
CA PRO A 45 7.80 8.96 9.22
C PRO A 45 7.24 8.06 10.32
N PRO A 46 6.10 7.39 10.10
CA PRO A 46 5.60 6.42 11.05
C PRO A 46 6.65 5.31 11.24
N THR A 47 6.77 4.82 12.47
CA THR A 47 7.66 3.69 12.77
C THR A 47 7.27 2.50 11.90
N ARG A 48 8.24 1.93 11.19
CA ARG A 48 8.05 0.79 10.27
C ARG A 48 7.22 -0.31 10.96
N ALA A 49 6.14 -0.73 10.30
CA ALA A 49 5.17 -1.73 10.72
C ALA A 49 5.84 -3.02 11.22
N GLY A 50 6.83 -3.51 10.48
CA GLY A 50 7.61 -4.67 10.92
C GLY A 50 8.86 -4.94 10.11
N PRO A 51 9.53 -6.07 10.36
CA PRO A 51 10.67 -6.49 9.55
C PRO A 51 10.23 -6.76 8.11
N ASN A 52 11.15 -6.51 7.17
CA ASN A 52 10.99 -6.78 5.74
C ASN A 52 9.92 -5.95 5.02
N TYR A 53 9.50 -4.82 5.60
CA TYR A 53 8.83 -3.77 4.85
C TYR A 53 9.87 -2.94 4.09
N GLU A 54 9.67 -2.80 2.79
CA GLU A 54 10.48 -1.98 1.89
C GLU A 54 9.90 -0.57 1.83
N LEU A 55 10.72 0.44 2.12
CA LEU A 55 10.33 1.85 1.96
C LEU A 55 10.36 2.21 0.48
N VAL A 56 9.24 2.70 -0.01
CA VAL A 56 9.14 3.32 -1.33
C VAL A 56 8.90 4.81 -1.13
N PRO A 57 9.86 5.66 -1.54
CA PRO A 57 9.72 7.11 -1.38
C PRO A 57 8.38 7.61 -1.94
N GLU A 58 7.75 8.51 -1.19
CA GLU A 58 6.47 9.17 -1.53
C GLU A 58 5.24 8.25 -1.59
N GLN A 59 5.39 6.93 -1.44
CA GLN A 59 4.26 5.99 -1.51
C GLN A 59 3.98 5.35 -0.15
N GLY A 60 4.99 4.77 0.50
CA GLY A 60 4.69 3.95 1.68
C GLY A 60 5.76 2.92 2.02
N TYR A 61 5.46 2.14 3.04
CA TYR A 61 6.16 0.88 3.33
C TYR A 61 5.33 -0.28 2.81
N TYR A 62 5.94 -1.17 2.03
CA TYR A 62 5.24 -2.32 1.44
C TYR A 62 5.88 -3.65 1.82
N LYS A 63 5.07 -4.68 1.92
CA LYS A 63 5.54 -6.06 2.13
C LYS A 63 4.71 -7.04 1.33
N PHE A 64 5.38 -7.85 0.51
CA PHE A 64 4.75 -8.93 -0.24
C PHE A 64 4.80 -10.24 0.56
N HIS A 65 3.64 -10.76 0.93
CA HIS A 65 3.51 -12.02 1.65
C HIS A 65 3.25 -13.17 0.67
N THR A 66 4.14 -14.16 0.65
CA THR A 66 4.09 -15.29 -0.30
C THR A 66 3.29 -16.48 0.19
N LEU A 67 2.92 -16.51 1.47
CA LEU A 67 2.07 -17.56 2.06
C LEU A 67 0.60 -17.26 1.79
N GLY A 68 -0.13 -18.25 1.27
CA GLY A 68 -1.53 -18.11 0.90
C GLY A 68 -2.47 -17.98 2.09
N HIS A 69 -3.21 -16.87 2.11
CA HIS A 69 -4.24 -16.56 3.09
C HIS A 69 -5.56 -16.23 2.41
N THR A 70 -6.68 -16.48 3.10
CA THR A 70 -7.98 -15.91 2.70
C THR A 70 -7.95 -14.39 2.87
N TRP A 71 -8.86 -13.66 2.22
CA TRP A 71 -8.82 -12.19 2.25
C TRP A 71 -8.94 -11.61 3.66
N GLU A 72 -9.81 -12.19 4.49
CA GLU A 72 -9.96 -11.77 5.88
C GLU A 72 -8.73 -12.14 6.74
N GLU A 73 -8.08 -13.29 6.46
CA GLU A 73 -6.83 -13.65 7.13
C GLU A 73 -5.70 -12.68 6.74
N ALA A 74 -5.59 -12.32 5.46
CA ALA A 74 -4.59 -11.38 4.95
C ALA A 74 -4.79 -9.98 5.54
N ARG A 75 -6.03 -9.49 5.60
CA ARG A 75 -6.40 -8.22 6.27
C ARG A 75 -5.97 -8.20 7.73
N LYS A 76 -6.25 -9.29 8.46
CA LYS A 76 -5.82 -9.44 9.86
C LYS A 76 -4.30 -9.51 10.00
N ALA A 77 -3.62 -10.20 9.09
CA ALA A 77 -2.17 -10.31 9.11
C ALA A 77 -1.50 -8.94 8.96
N CYS A 78 -1.91 -8.13 7.98
CA CYS A 78 -1.38 -6.76 7.84
C CYS A 78 -1.70 -5.91 9.07
N ALA A 79 -2.92 -5.98 9.60
CA ALA A 79 -3.30 -5.24 10.80
C ALA A 79 -2.47 -5.63 12.05
N GLN A 80 -2.14 -6.91 12.21
CA GLN A 80 -1.27 -7.39 13.28
C GLN A 80 0.18 -6.91 13.14
N GLU A 81 0.60 -6.61 11.91
CA GLU A 81 1.90 -5.98 11.63
C GLU A 81 1.86 -4.46 11.78
N GLY A 82 0.73 -3.84 12.13
CA GLY A 82 0.62 -2.37 12.18
C GLY A 82 0.52 -1.71 10.80
N ALA A 83 0.09 -2.49 9.80
CA ALA A 83 -0.14 -2.09 8.41
C ALA A 83 -1.60 -2.41 8.02
N HIS A 84 -1.93 -2.29 6.74
CA HIS A 84 -3.20 -2.73 6.18
C HIS A 84 -2.98 -3.40 4.83
N LEU A 85 -4.01 -4.04 4.25
CA LEU A 85 -3.90 -4.49 2.86
C LEU A 85 -3.71 -3.28 1.95
N ALA A 86 -2.81 -3.38 0.98
CA ALA A 86 -2.44 -2.28 0.10
C ALA A 86 -3.66 -1.72 -0.65
N ILE A 87 -3.83 -0.40 -0.67
CA ILE A 87 -4.90 0.29 -1.40
C ILE A 87 -4.24 1.05 -2.53
N ILE A 88 -4.43 0.57 -3.76
CA ILE A 88 -3.77 1.20 -4.90
C ILE A 88 -4.39 2.57 -5.19
N ASN A 89 -3.61 3.62 -4.96
CA ASN A 89 -3.99 5.02 -5.09
C ASN A 89 -3.60 5.63 -6.44
N ASN A 90 -2.58 5.08 -7.11
CA ASN A 90 -2.13 5.63 -8.39
C ASN A 90 -1.39 4.60 -9.26
N GLU A 91 -1.14 4.96 -10.53
CA GLU A 91 -0.46 4.08 -11.49
C GLU A 91 1.01 3.82 -11.11
N ALA A 92 1.67 4.73 -10.38
CA ALA A 92 3.04 4.49 -9.92
C ALA A 92 3.07 3.40 -8.83
N GLU A 93 2.11 3.41 -7.93
CA GLU A 93 1.92 2.40 -6.90
C GLU A 93 1.52 1.05 -7.52
N ALA A 94 0.60 1.04 -8.49
CA ALA A 94 0.23 -0.17 -9.21
C ALA A 94 1.45 -0.85 -9.88
N LYS A 95 2.35 -0.05 -10.46
CA LYS A 95 3.61 -0.53 -11.06
C LYS A 95 4.59 -1.05 -10.01
N LEU A 96 4.70 -0.37 -8.87
CA LEU A 96 5.52 -0.83 -7.75
C LEU A 96 5.04 -2.22 -7.29
N VAL A 97 3.76 -2.34 -6.97
CA VAL A 97 3.13 -3.57 -6.53
C VAL A 97 3.30 -4.69 -7.57
N GLN A 98 3.14 -4.36 -8.85
CA GLN A 98 3.42 -5.28 -9.94
C GLN A 98 4.88 -5.78 -9.94
N GLN A 99 5.85 -4.89 -9.71
CA GLN A 99 7.26 -5.26 -9.63
C GLN A 99 7.53 -6.18 -8.44
N MET A 100 7.00 -5.86 -7.25
CA MET A 100 7.11 -6.71 -6.06
C MET A 100 6.53 -8.10 -6.30
N PHE A 101 5.37 -8.17 -6.97
CA PHE A 101 4.75 -9.43 -7.36
C PHE A 101 5.68 -10.27 -8.23
N ASN A 102 6.25 -9.67 -9.28
CA ASN A 102 7.14 -10.35 -10.23
C ASN A 102 8.45 -10.81 -9.59
N GLN A 103 8.95 -10.08 -8.59
CA GLN A 103 10.13 -10.46 -7.81
C GLN A 103 9.87 -11.63 -6.85
N ASN A 104 8.61 -11.97 -6.59
CA ASN A 104 8.18 -13.06 -5.72
C ASN A 104 7.45 -14.18 -6.50
N PRO A 105 8.15 -14.90 -7.41
CA PRO A 105 7.54 -15.93 -8.25
C PRO A 105 7.13 -17.19 -7.48
N LYS A 106 7.78 -17.48 -6.34
CA LYS A 106 7.50 -18.66 -5.52
C LYS A 106 6.50 -18.31 -4.41
N LYS A 107 5.26 -18.77 -4.56
CA LYS A 107 4.17 -18.60 -3.59
C LYS A 107 3.81 -19.97 -2.99
N GLN A 108 3.45 -20.00 -1.72
CA GLN A 108 3.20 -21.22 -0.96
C GLN A 108 1.72 -21.29 -0.56
N ASN A 109 1.09 -22.46 -0.70
CA ASN A 109 -0.31 -22.68 -0.31
C ASN A 109 -1.31 -21.70 -0.98
N VAL A 110 -1.06 -21.34 -2.24
CA VAL A 110 -1.95 -20.45 -3.01
C VAL A 110 -2.86 -21.23 -3.97
N SER A 111 -4.11 -20.80 -4.11
CA SER A 111 -5.08 -21.32 -5.07
C SER A 111 -4.77 -20.87 -6.50
N HIS A 112 -4.29 -19.64 -6.65
CA HIS A 112 -3.90 -19.03 -7.92
C HIS A 112 -2.61 -18.21 -7.72
N SER A 113 -1.70 -18.23 -8.69
CA SER A 113 -0.36 -17.65 -8.57
C SER A 113 -0.18 -16.31 -9.29
N ASP A 114 -1.16 -15.97 -10.11
CA ASP A 114 -1.31 -14.76 -10.94
C ASP A 114 -2.08 -13.64 -10.24
N PHE A 115 -2.62 -13.90 -9.04
CA PHE A 115 -3.30 -12.91 -8.20
C PHE A 115 -2.67 -12.75 -6.81
N ALA A 116 -2.81 -11.56 -6.25
CA ALA A 116 -2.51 -11.25 -4.86
C ALA A 116 -3.61 -10.35 -4.29
N MET A 117 -3.90 -10.46 -3.00
CA MET A 117 -4.97 -9.70 -2.35
C MET A 117 -4.54 -8.29 -1.97
N ILE A 118 -5.47 -7.35 -2.15
CA ILE A 118 -5.35 -5.91 -1.85
C ILE A 118 -6.63 -5.38 -1.18
N GLY A 119 -6.56 -4.15 -0.69
CA GLY A 119 -7.45 -3.57 0.33
C GLY A 119 -8.75 -2.95 -0.20
N PHE A 120 -9.48 -3.64 -1.07
CA PHE A 120 -10.83 -3.24 -1.45
C PHE A 120 -11.78 -4.45 -1.49
N HIS A 121 -13.09 -4.20 -1.53
CA HIS A 121 -14.13 -5.21 -1.61
C HIS A 121 -15.49 -4.58 -1.99
N ASP A 122 -16.47 -5.37 -2.38
CA ASP A 122 -17.86 -4.95 -2.63
C ASP A 122 -18.90 -5.80 -1.89
N ARG A 123 -18.45 -6.56 -0.87
CA ARG A 123 -19.22 -7.41 0.07
C ARG A 123 -20.52 -6.83 0.68
N PHE A 124 -20.78 -5.53 0.55
CA PHE A 124 -22.00 -4.90 1.04
C PHE A 124 -23.04 -4.70 -0.06
N VAL A 125 -22.61 -4.30 -1.25
CA VAL A 125 -23.46 -4.04 -2.41
C VAL A 125 -22.65 -4.41 -3.65
N GLU A 126 -23.07 -5.47 -4.34
CA GLU A 126 -22.45 -5.95 -5.59
C GLU A 126 -22.15 -4.81 -6.57
N GLY A 127 -20.92 -4.77 -7.08
CA GLY A 127 -20.46 -3.76 -8.02
C GLY A 127 -20.17 -2.39 -7.40
N GLN A 128 -20.38 -2.21 -6.08
CA GLN A 128 -19.96 -1.00 -5.35
C GLN A 128 -18.70 -1.28 -4.54
N TYR A 129 -17.56 -1.18 -5.21
CA TYR A 129 -16.26 -1.37 -4.59
C TYR A 129 -15.91 -0.23 -3.65
N ILE A 130 -15.57 -0.60 -2.42
CA ILE A 130 -15.05 0.28 -1.39
C ILE A 130 -13.71 -0.26 -0.87
N THR A 131 -12.86 0.65 -0.42
CA THR A 131 -11.63 0.28 0.28
C THR A 131 -11.95 -0.28 1.65
N ILE A 132 -10.96 -0.94 2.28
CA ILE A 132 -11.06 -1.39 3.68
C ILE A 132 -11.25 -0.24 4.70
N PHE A 133 -11.12 1.01 4.26
CA PHE A 133 -11.41 2.22 5.05
C PHE A 133 -12.79 2.83 4.75
N GLY A 134 -13.56 2.24 3.85
CA GLY A 134 -14.93 2.66 3.53
C GLY A 134 -15.03 3.76 2.47
N TYR A 135 -13.93 4.15 1.83
CA TYR A 135 -13.95 5.08 0.71
C TYR A 135 -14.29 4.34 -0.58
N SER A 136 -14.92 4.98 -1.57
CA SER A 136 -15.16 4.33 -2.86
C SER A 136 -13.82 4.02 -3.54
N LEU A 137 -13.72 2.88 -4.23
CA LEU A 137 -12.50 2.53 -4.98
C LEU A 137 -12.14 3.61 -6.02
N GLU A 138 -13.14 4.24 -6.64
CA GLU A 138 -12.93 5.36 -7.56
C GLU A 138 -12.22 6.55 -6.89
N SER A 139 -12.48 6.79 -5.60
CA SER A 139 -11.88 7.92 -4.89
C SER A 139 -10.39 7.75 -4.60
N THR A 140 -9.83 6.55 -4.76
CA THR A 140 -8.38 6.33 -4.59
C THR A 140 -7.58 7.00 -5.72
N GLY A 141 -8.19 7.23 -6.90
CA GLY A 141 -7.51 7.73 -8.08
C GLY A 141 -6.99 6.63 -9.02
N PHE A 142 -7.27 5.36 -8.72
CA PHE A 142 -6.87 4.23 -9.55
C PHE A 142 -7.97 3.18 -9.74
N THR A 143 -8.44 3.03 -10.98
CA THR A 143 -9.49 2.05 -11.36
C THR A 143 -9.15 1.33 -12.66
N ARG A 144 -7.90 0.85 -12.81
CA ARG A 144 -7.48 0.07 -13.98
C ARG A 144 -7.64 -1.42 -13.72
N TRP A 145 -8.69 -2.00 -14.28
CA TRP A 145 -8.95 -3.44 -14.22
C TRP A 145 -7.97 -4.25 -15.09
N SER A 146 -7.79 -5.53 -14.74
CA SER A 146 -6.76 -6.40 -15.32
C SER A 146 -6.97 -6.71 -16.81
N HIS A 147 -8.22 -6.70 -17.29
CA HIS A 147 -8.57 -6.88 -18.71
C HIS A 147 -9.96 -6.30 -19.04
N PRO A 148 -10.29 -6.06 -20.32
CA PRO A 148 -11.63 -5.63 -20.72
C PRO A 148 -12.69 -6.64 -20.27
N GLY A 149 -13.78 -6.15 -19.69
CA GLY A 149 -14.84 -7.00 -19.13
C GLY A 149 -14.71 -7.24 -17.63
N GLN A 150 -13.61 -6.81 -17.01
CA GLN A 150 -13.50 -6.73 -15.55
C GLN A 150 -14.06 -5.40 -15.00
N PRO A 151 -14.66 -5.41 -13.80
CA PRO A 151 -14.91 -6.59 -12.96
C PRO A 151 -15.98 -7.49 -13.60
N ASP A 152 -15.69 -8.79 -13.76
CA ASP A 152 -16.51 -9.70 -14.56
C ASP A 152 -17.73 -10.24 -13.79
N ASN A 153 -17.78 -10.02 -12.47
CA ASN A 153 -18.88 -10.50 -11.62
C ASN A 153 -19.89 -9.42 -11.19
N GLY A 154 -19.57 -8.12 -11.34
CA GLY A 154 -20.44 -7.00 -10.95
C GLY A 154 -21.82 -6.90 -11.64
N ASN A 155 -22.17 -7.84 -12.54
CA ASN A 155 -23.47 -7.91 -13.21
C ASN A 155 -24.00 -9.33 -13.54
N LEU A 156 -23.24 -10.42 -13.30
CA LEU A 156 -23.58 -11.74 -13.87
C LEU A 156 -23.59 -12.94 -12.90
N GLY A 157 -23.22 -12.77 -11.62
CA GLY A 157 -23.56 -13.73 -10.55
C GLY A 157 -23.09 -15.18 -10.76
N THR A 158 -22.02 -15.41 -11.51
CA THR A 158 -21.49 -16.75 -11.77
C THR A 158 -20.63 -17.30 -10.64
N ASP A 159 -20.05 -16.42 -9.81
CA ASP A 159 -19.39 -16.77 -8.56
C ASP A 159 -19.79 -15.74 -7.47
N PRO A 160 -20.77 -16.06 -6.61
CA PRO A 160 -21.34 -15.12 -5.64
C PRO A 160 -20.38 -14.76 -4.49
N ASP A 161 -19.15 -15.30 -4.48
CA ASP A 161 -18.14 -15.04 -3.45
C ASP A 161 -16.99 -14.14 -3.94
N SER A 162 -17.01 -13.67 -5.21
CA SER A 162 -15.99 -12.80 -5.84
C SER A 162 -15.99 -11.35 -5.32
N ASP A 163 -16.17 -11.14 -4.03
CA ASP A 163 -16.40 -9.79 -3.49
C ASP A 163 -15.13 -9.09 -3.01
N CYS A 164 -13.96 -9.71 -3.15
CA CYS A 164 -12.72 -9.30 -2.50
C CYS A 164 -11.68 -8.78 -3.48
N GLY A 165 -10.95 -7.75 -3.07
CA GLY A 165 -9.99 -7.08 -3.92
C GLY A 165 -8.72 -7.89 -4.16
N GLY A 166 -8.38 -8.04 -5.44
CA GLY A 166 -7.15 -8.63 -5.93
C GLY A 166 -6.44 -7.74 -6.93
N ILE A 167 -5.15 -7.98 -7.10
CA ILE A 167 -4.33 -7.43 -8.19
C ILE A 167 -3.73 -8.58 -8.98
N HIS A 168 -3.87 -8.51 -10.29
CA HIS A 168 -3.29 -9.47 -11.21
C HIS A 168 -1.80 -9.15 -11.43
N ILE A 169 -1.01 -10.15 -11.86
CA ILE A 169 0.44 -10.01 -12.14
C ILE A 169 0.76 -8.94 -13.21
N ASN A 170 -0.23 -8.48 -13.99
CA ASN A 170 -0.10 -7.35 -14.90
C ASN A 170 -0.31 -5.97 -14.24
N GLY A 171 -0.49 -5.91 -12.92
CA GLY A 171 -0.73 -4.69 -12.15
C GLY A 171 -2.12 -4.09 -12.30
N GLY A 172 -3.10 -4.83 -12.83
CA GLY A 172 -4.50 -4.39 -12.90
C GLY A 172 -5.36 -5.03 -11.81
N LEU A 173 -6.41 -4.32 -11.41
CA LEU A 173 -7.36 -4.75 -10.39
C LEU A 173 -8.18 -5.96 -10.84
N ASN A 174 -8.62 -6.77 -9.88
CA ASN A 174 -9.55 -7.86 -10.08
C ASN A 174 -10.42 -8.02 -8.82
N ASP A 175 -11.66 -8.42 -8.99
CA ASP A 175 -12.48 -9.00 -7.95
C ASP A 175 -12.18 -10.51 -7.89
N VAL A 176 -11.90 -11.05 -6.71
CA VAL A 176 -11.50 -12.45 -6.51
C VAL A 176 -12.34 -13.07 -5.40
N PRO A 177 -12.60 -14.40 -5.45
CA PRO A 177 -13.31 -15.07 -4.38
C PRO A 177 -12.61 -14.90 -3.03
N CYS A 178 -13.35 -14.37 -2.04
CA CYS A 178 -12.81 -14.04 -0.72
C CYS A 178 -12.17 -15.24 0.00
N HIS A 179 -12.64 -16.45 -0.31
CA HIS A 179 -12.18 -17.71 0.28
C HIS A 179 -10.94 -18.30 -0.41
N TRP A 180 -10.50 -17.75 -1.55
CA TRP A 180 -9.24 -18.20 -2.16
C TRP A 180 -8.08 -17.92 -1.23
N ARG A 181 -7.11 -18.85 -1.19
CA ARG A 181 -5.86 -18.60 -0.48
C ARG A 181 -4.90 -17.98 -1.47
N LEU A 182 -4.56 -16.71 -1.31
CA LEU A 182 -3.66 -15.99 -2.22
C LEU A 182 -2.50 -15.37 -1.45
N ALA A 183 -1.43 -15.07 -2.19
CA ALA A 183 -0.45 -14.09 -1.71
C ALA A 183 -1.14 -12.74 -1.46
N PHE A 184 -0.55 -11.87 -0.67
CA PHE A 184 -1.15 -10.58 -0.35
C PHE A 184 -0.09 -9.52 -0.10
N ILE A 185 -0.51 -8.27 -0.17
CA ILE A 185 0.41 -7.14 -0.07
C ILE A 185 -0.07 -6.26 1.06
N CYS A 186 0.81 -6.05 2.03
CA CYS A 186 0.59 -5.09 3.09
C CYS A 186 1.24 -3.76 2.74
N GLU A 187 0.58 -2.69 3.17
CA GLU A 187 0.98 -1.30 3.03
C GLU A 187 0.87 -0.61 4.39
N GLN A 188 1.84 0.25 4.65
CA GLN A 188 1.75 1.25 5.69
C GLN A 188 2.01 2.61 5.02
N GLU A 189 0.97 3.43 4.99
CA GLU A 189 1.00 4.81 4.51
C GLU A 189 2.06 5.62 5.27
N MET A 190 2.66 6.58 4.57
CA MET A 190 3.60 7.51 5.20
C MET A 190 2.87 8.70 5.84
N TRP A 191 1.71 9.14 5.32
CA TRP A 191 0.97 10.33 5.78
C TRP A 191 -0.53 10.24 5.51
#